data_AF-A0A968A015-F1
#
_entry.id   AF-A0A968A015-F1
#
_cell.length_a   1.000
_cell.length_b   1.000
_cell.length_c   1.000
_cell.angle_alpha   90.00
_cell.angle_beta   90.00
_cell.angle_gamma   90.00
#
_symmetry.space_group_name_H-M   'P 1'
#
loop_
_entity.id
_entity.type
_entity.pdbx_description
1 polymer ?
#
loop_
_entity_poly.entity_id
_entity_poly.type
_entity_poly.pdbx_seq_one_letter_code
_entity_poly.pdbx_strand_id
1 'polypeptide(L)' 'SLPKRLFTRLDKGPLSGTAVQENQFNKALTTLYQLKGWDPVTGVPTFERLERLGLGWTEEATGNGKYS' A
#
# COMPACT_ATOMS: atom_id res chain seq x y z
N SER A 1 6.99 3.56 -2.98
CA SER A 1 6.16 4.78 -3.07
C SER A 1 6.19 5.32 -4.50
N LEU A 2 5.31 6.26 -4.84
CA LEU A 2 5.30 6.89 -6.17
C LEU A 2 6.44 7.92 -6.33
N PRO A 3 6.93 8.15 -7.57
CA PRO A 3 7.89 9.22 -7.85
C PRO A 3 7.33 10.60 -7.47
N LYS A 4 8.13 11.41 -6.78
CA LYS A 4 7.75 12.75 -6.28
C LYS A 4 7.18 13.69 -7.37
N ARG A 5 7.65 13.52 -8.61
CA ARG A 5 7.20 14.28 -9.80
C ARG A 5 5.70 14.21 -10.02
N LEU A 6 5.03 13.13 -9.63
CA LEU A 6 3.59 12.96 -9.82
C LEU A 6 2.75 13.85 -8.89
N PHE A 7 3.33 14.32 -7.79
CA PHE A 7 2.71 15.26 -6.85
C PHE A 7 3.00 16.73 -7.20
N THR A 8 3.82 16.98 -8.22
CA THR A 8 4.09 18.33 -8.73
C THR A 8 3.14 18.63 -9.88
N ARG A 9 2.69 19.89 -10.02
CA ARG A 9 1.82 20.29 -11.13
C ARG A 9 2.53 20.04 -12.46
N LEU A 10 1.78 19.52 -13.43
CA LEU A 10 2.27 19.38 -14.79
C LEU A 10 2.28 20.74 -15.49
N ASP A 11 3.42 21.09 -16.08
CA ASP A 11 3.62 22.41 -16.69
C ASP A 11 3.02 22.50 -18.10
N LYS A 12 2.88 21.37 -18.80
CA LYS A 12 2.50 21.31 -20.23
C LYS A 12 1.60 20.10 -20.55
N GLY A 13 0.73 20.26 -21.56
CA GLY A 13 -0.17 19.22 -22.08
C GLY A 13 -1.62 19.34 -21.59
N PRO A 14 -2.52 18.41 -21.99
CA PRO A 14 -3.96 18.46 -21.66
C PRO A 14 -4.27 18.40 -20.16
N LEU A 15 -3.30 17.95 -19.36
CA LEU A 15 -3.36 17.84 -17.91
C LEU A 15 -2.57 18.95 -17.19
N SER A 16 -2.16 20.00 -17.92
CA SER A 16 -1.47 21.16 -17.37
C SER A 16 -2.25 21.73 -16.16
N GLY A 17 -1.55 21.96 -15.05
CA GLY A 17 -2.13 22.44 -13.78
C GLY A 17 -2.67 21.35 -12.85
N THR A 18 -2.74 20.10 -13.30
CA THR A 18 -3.19 18.96 -12.46
C THR A 18 -1.99 18.32 -11.77
N ALA A 19 -2.10 18.09 -10.46
CA ALA A 19 -1.17 17.32 -9.66
C ALA A 19 -1.95 16.25 -8.89
N VAL A 20 -1.37 15.07 -8.70
CA VAL A 20 -1.92 14.13 -7.73
C VAL A 20 -1.78 14.77 -6.34
N GLN A 21 -2.88 14.84 -5.60
CA GLN A 21 -2.83 15.33 -4.23
C GLN A 21 -2.29 14.23 -3.33
N GLU A 22 -1.13 14.47 -2.71
CA GLU A 22 -0.42 13.47 -1.90
C GLU A 22 -1.30 12.94 -0.76
N ASN A 23 -2.08 13.81 -0.12
CA ASN A 23 -3.01 13.40 0.93
C ASN A 23 -4.14 12.47 0.42
N GLN A 24 -4.69 12.74 -0.76
CA GLN A 24 -5.72 11.91 -1.38
C GLN A 24 -5.13 10.57 -1.83
N PHE A 25 -3.92 10.59 -2.37
CA PHE A 25 -3.19 9.37 -2.72
C PHE A 25 -2.94 8.49 -1.49
N ASN A 26 -2.44 9.07 -0.39
CA ASN A 26 -2.20 8.32 0.84
C ASN A 26 -3.50 7.73 1.41
N LYS A 27 -4.61 8.49 1.40
CA LYS A 27 -5.94 7.97 1.80
C LYS A 27 -6.41 6.82 0.91
N ALA A 28 -6.24 6.94 -0.41
CA ALA A 28 -6.59 5.88 -1.35
C ALA A 28 -5.74 4.63 -1.12
N LEU A 29 -4.45 4.80 -0.81
CA LEU A 29 -3.53 3.70 -0.51
C LEU A 29 -3.91 2.99 0.80
N THR A 30 -4.22 3.74 1.86
CA THR A 30 -4.75 3.18 3.12
C THR A 30 -6.01 2.36 2.87
N THR A 31 -6.94 2.91 2.09
CA THR A 31 -8.20 2.22 1.74
C THR A 31 -7.92 0.92 0.99
N LEU A 32 -7.01 0.96 0.01
CA LEU A 32 -6.60 -0.22 -0.75
C LEU A 32 -6.02 -1.31 0.14
N TYR A 33 -5.14 -0.95 1.08
CA TYR A 33 -4.54 -1.90 2.02
C TYR A 33 -5.60 -2.54 2.93
N GLN A 34 -6.51 -1.74 3.49
CA GLN A 34 -7.62 -2.26 4.29
C GLN A 34 -8.49 -3.24 3.52
N LEU A 35 -8.88 -2.90 2.28
CA LEU A 35 -9.68 -3.79 1.42
C LEU A 35 -8.96 -5.11 1.09
N LYS A 36 -7.62 -5.07 0.99
CA LYS A 36 -6.83 -6.27 0.75
C LYS A 36 -6.57 -7.10 2.01
N GLY A 37 -6.93 -6.61 3.19
CA GLY A 37 -6.57 -7.21 4.47
C GLY A 37 -5.08 -7.07 4.76
N TRP A 38 -4.51 -5.91 4.44
CA TRP A 38 -3.11 -5.57 4.70
C TRP A 38 -3.03 -4.48 5.77
N ASP A 39 -1.97 -4.48 6.55
CA ASP A 39 -1.66 -3.43 7.50
C ASP A 39 -1.36 -2.12 6.73
N PRO A 40 -2.09 -1.02 6.99
CA PRO A 40 -1.92 0.22 6.24
C PRO A 40 -0.62 0.97 6.55
N VAL A 41 0.06 0.64 7.66
CA VAL A 41 1.33 1.23 8.10
C VAL A 41 2.50 0.47 7.47
N THR A 42 2.49 -0.86 7.56
CA THR A 42 3.62 -1.68 7.08
C THR A 42 3.46 -2.12 5.62
N GLY A 43 2.23 -2.13 5.09
CA GLY A 43 1.89 -2.65 3.76
C GLY A 43 1.91 -4.18 3.67
N VAL A 44 2.08 -4.87 4.80
CA VAL A 44 2.17 -6.33 4.87
C VAL A 44 0.76 -6.94 5.02
N PRO A 45 0.44 -8.04 4.31
CA PRO A 45 -0.81 -8.77 4.53
C PRO A 45 -0.95 -9.21 5.99
N THR A 46 -2.17 -9.15 6.54
CA THR A 46 -2.42 -9.70 7.88
C THR A 46 -2.29 -11.22 7.88
N PHE A 47 -2.05 -11.81 9.05
CA PHE A 47 -2.02 -13.27 9.20
C PHE A 47 -3.31 -13.93 8.67
N GLU A 48 -4.48 -13.41 9.04
CA GLU A 48 -5.77 -13.90 8.54
C GLU A 48 -5.82 -13.88 6.99
N ARG A 49 -5.24 -12.84 6.38
CA ARG A 49 -5.16 -12.74 4.93
C ARG A 49 -4.21 -13.78 4.32
N LEU A 50 -3.08 -14.06 4.97
CA LEU A 50 -2.12 -15.08 4.54
C LEU A 50 -2.71 -16.49 4.67
N GLU A 51 -3.33 -16.81 5.80
CA GLU A 51 -4.05 -18.07 6.04
C GLU A 51 -5.12 -18.32 4.97
N ARG A 52 -5.97 -17.31 4.69
CA ARG A 52 -7.00 -17.41 3.66
C ARG A 52 -6.43 -17.64 2.26
N LEU A 53 -5.18 -17.25 2.02
CA LEU A 53 -4.48 -17.48 0.75
C LEU A 53 -3.67 -18.78 0.72
N GLY A 54 -3.64 -19.56 1.82
CA GLY A 54 -2.79 -20.74 1.94
C GLY A 54 -1.29 -20.41 2.07
N LEU A 55 -0.96 -19.18 2.46
CA LEU A 55 0.40 -18.65 2.58
C LEU A 55 0.82 -18.44 4.04
N GLY A 56 0.14 -19.09 4.99
CA GLY A 56 0.43 -18.99 6.43
C GLY A 56 1.90 -19.24 6.80
N TRP A 57 2.56 -20.13 6.05
CA TRP A 57 3.98 -20.46 6.20
C TRP A 57 4.95 -19.30 5.92
N THR A 58 4.51 -18.23 5.25
CA THR A 58 5.39 -17.10 4.88
C THR A 58 5.73 -16.18 6.05
N GLU A 59 4.94 -16.19 7.12
CA GLU A 59 5.20 -15.41 8.35
C GLU A 59 6.55 -15.77 8.98
N GLU A 60 6.92 -17.04 8.90
CA GLU A 60 8.19 -17.58 9.41
C GLU A 60 9.40 -16.98 8.69
N ALA A 61 9.27 -16.68 7.39
CA ALA A 61 10.33 -16.09 6.58
C ALA A 61 10.48 -14.57 6.77
N THR A 62 9.45 -13.88 7.27
CA THR A 62 9.46 -12.42 7.50
C THR A 62 9.82 -12.01 8.94
N GLY A 63 10.07 -12.98 9.84
CA GLY A 63 10.56 -12.70 11.20
C GLY A 63 9.49 -12.19 12.18
N ASN A 64 8.20 -12.36 11.87
CA ASN A 64 7.07 -12.03 12.78
C ASN A 64 6.44 -13.27 13.44
N GLY A 65 6.99 -14.47 13.20
CA GLY A 65 6.43 -15.74 13.65
C GLY A 65 6.31 -15.83 15.19
N LYS A 66 5.07 -15.81 15.68
CA LYS A 66 4.66 -16.21 17.04
C LYS A 66 4.46 -17.73 17.20
N TYR A 67 5.12 -18.54 16.38
CA TYR A 67 5.06 -19.99 16.50
C TYR A 67 6.49 -20.56 16.51
N SER A 68 7.04 -20.64 17.72
CA SER A 68 7.85 -21.77 18.17
C SER A 68 6.96 -22.69 19.00
#